data_AF-A0A0F8VIM7-F1
#
_entry.id   AF-A0A0F8VIM7-F1
#
_cell.length_a   1.000
_cell.length_b   1.000
_cell.length_c   1.000
_cell.angle_alpha   90.00
_cell.angle_beta   90.00
_cell.angle_gamma   90.00
#
_symmetry.space_group_name_H-M   'P 1'
#
loop_
_entity.id
_entity.type
_entity.pdbx_description
1 polymer ?
#
loop_
_entity_poly.entity_id
_entity_poly.type
_entity_poly.pdbx_seq_one_letter_code
_entity_poly.pdbx_strand_id
1 'polypeptide(L)'
;MKPTPRKKEWEKKYRAQEAYLEEIKNNKASLRFGKNYIKNSEISGQIFCERQVELKYILGEVETEQLIVGGESHEEVAKDSEKISPREGWEKIFTSPYFWVLESLFFANYKDVHFAFKPDRVLFEKGVPKLLIEFKFSKYYNREPFRSQEVQLLSEGLFLNELGFNTDSLLYAVIIAPLKIEKNIRLLTEIPGYVYKKIKNYKRGFPTSFNDIEGTNVSAYVYQFELDITKKNVDWALQYWKEEREAELTKNINKCRSCNYISSCERKKIISIQS
;
A
#
# COMPACT_ATOMS: atom_id res chain seq x y z
N MET A 1 -24.20 -24.67 -20.31
CA MET A 1 -24.33 -24.40 -18.85
C MET A 1 -24.39 -22.89 -18.63
N LYS A 2 -25.37 -22.38 -17.86
CA LYS A 2 -25.40 -20.96 -17.48
C LYS A 2 -24.29 -20.72 -16.43
N PRO A 3 -23.40 -19.73 -16.59
CA PRO A 3 -22.36 -19.45 -15.60
C PRO A 3 -23.00 -19.04 -14.26
N THR A 4 -22.46 -19.55 -13.16
CA THR A 4 -22.87 -19.21 -11.80
C THR A 4 -22.74 -17.69 -11.58
N PRO A 5 -23.54 -17.06 -10.70
CA PRO A 5 -23.51 -15.61 -10.47
C PRO A 5 -22.09 -15.07 -10.19
N ARG A 6 -21.29 -15.82 -9.44
CA ARG A 6 -19.89 -15.49 -9.12
C ARG A 6 -18.96 -15.54 -10.32
N LYS A 7 -19.20 -16.44 -11.30
CA LYS A 7 -18.40 -16.52 -12.52
C LYS A 7 -18.56 -15.27 -13.38
N LYS A 8 -19.77 -14.71 -13.44
CA LYS A 8 -20.02 -13.46 -14.16
C LYS A 8 -19.39 -12.25 -13.47
N GLU A 9 -19.30 -12.27 -12.14
CA GLU A 9 -18.79 -11.15 -11.36
C GLU A 9 -17.28 -10.96 -11.53
N TRP A 10 -16.49 -12.03 -11.41
CA TRP A 10 -15.03 -11.91 -11.56
C TRP A 10 -14.62 -11.53 -12.99
N GLU A 11 -15.29 -12.08 -14.01
CA GLU A 11 -15.02 -11.72 -15.42
C GLU A 11 -15.28 -10.23 -15.67
N LYS A 12 -16.36 -9.68 -15.10
CA LYS A 12 -16.67 -8.24 -15.21
C LYS A 12 -15.56 -7.39 -14.58
N LYS A 13 -15.12 -7.73 -13.37
CA LYS A 13 -14.08 -6.97 -12.66
C LYS A 13 -12.71 -7.10 -13.34
N TYR A 14 -12.37 -8.26 -13.86
CA TYR A 14 -11.15 -8.46 -14.63
C TYR A 14 -11.14 -7.62 -15.91
N ARG A 15 -12.24 -7.61 -16.68
CA ARG A 15 -12.35 -6.74 -17.87
C ARG A 15 -12.23 -5.26 -17.53
N ALA A 16 -12.71 -4.83 -16.36
CA ALA A 16 -12.51 -3.46 -15.90
C ALA A 16 -11.02 -3.14 -15.66
N GLN A 17 -10.23 -4.10 -15.14
CA GLN A 17 -8.76 -3.92 -15.04
C GLN A 17 -8.11 -3.75 -16.41
N GLU A 18 -8.51 -4.57 -17.40
CA GLU A 18 -7.99 -4.45 -18.76
C GLU A 18 -8.36 -3.10 -19.37
N ALA A 19 -9.59 -2.64 -19.19
CA ALA A 19 -10.04 -1.34 -19.66
C ALA A 19 -9.24 -0.19 -19.03
N TYR A 20 -9.06 -0.19 -17.70
CA TYR A 20 -8.25 0.83 -17.03
C TYR A 20 -6.80 0.83 -17.50
N LEU A 21 -6.20 -0.34 -17.74
CA LEU A 21 -4.84 -0.41 -18.27
C LEU A 21 -4.75 0.20 -19.68
N GLU A 22 -5.73 -0.06 -20.54
CA GLU A 22 -5.78 0.55 -21.87
C GLU A 22 -6.03 2.06 -21.82
N GLU A 23 -6.90 2.53 -20.92
CA GLU A 23 -7.10 3.97 -20.68
C GLU A 23 -5.82 4.65 -20.19
N ILE A 24 -5.08 4.04 -19.26
CA ILE A 24 -3.80 4.56 -18.77
C ILE A 24 -2.77 4.70 -19.91
N LYS A 25 -2.73 3.73 -20.84
CA LYS A 25 -1.79 3.75 -21.98
C LYS A 25 -2.17 4.77 -23.04
N ASN A 26 -3.47 4.93 -23.32
CA ASN A 26 -3.95 5.65 -24.49
C ASN A 26 -4.45 7.08 -24.17
N ASN A 27 -4.83 7.36 -22.92
CA ASN A 27 -5.31 8.69 -22.53
C ASN A 27 -4.17 9.72 -22.56
N LYS A 28 -4.56 10.96 -22.86
CA LYS A 28 -3.66 12.11 -22.80
C LYS A 28 -3.32 12.42 -21.34
N ALA A 29 -2.06 12.70 -21.09
CA ALA A 29 -1.59 13.17 -19.79
C ALA A 29 -2.26 14.46 -19.36
N SER A 30 -2.81 14.42 -18.15
CA SER A 30 -3.56 15.52 -17.54
C SER A 30 -3.16 15.79 -16.09
N LEU A 31 -2.25 15.00 -15.51
CA LEU A 31 -1.75 15.18 -14.16
C LEU A 31 -0.37 15.83 -14.18
N ARG A 32 0.01 16.41 -13.03
CA ARG A 32 1.34 16.98 -12.78
C ARG A 32 2.45 16.04 -13.27
N PHE A 33 3.48 16.63 -13.87
CA PHE A 33 4.59 15.94 -14.55
C PHE A 33 4.18 15.13 -15.78
N GLY A 34 3.04 15.46 -16.40
CA GLY A 34 2.58 14.79 -17.62
C GLY A 34 2.22 13.33 -17.39
N LYS A 35 1.61 13.01 -16.23
CA LYS A 35 1.20 11.63 -15.90
C LYS A 35 -0.25 11.33 -16.30
N ASN A 36 -0.50 10.05 -16.57
CA ASN A 36 -1.84 9.49 -16.81
C ASN A 36 -2.41 8.77 -15.57
N TYR A 37 -1.57 8.48 -14.59
CA TYR A 37 -1.95 7.74 -13.39
C TYR A 37 -1.04 8.10 -12.21
N ILE A 38 -1.51 7.79 -11.00
CA ILE A 38 -0.78 7.97 -9.74
C ILE A 38 -0.48 6.60 -9.14
N LYS A 39 0.75 6.38 -8.67
CA LYS A 39 1.08 5.18 -7.89
C LYS A 39 0.60 5.36 -6.45
N ASN A 40 0.07 4.32 -5.80
CA ASN A 40 -0.36 4.44 -4.41
C ASN A 40 0.75 4.91 -3.45
N SER A 41 2.00 4.48 -3.70
CA SER A 41 3.18 4.91 -2.95
C SER A 41 3.46 6.42 -3.04
N GLU A 42 2.91 7.11 -4.05
CA GLU A 42 3.00 8.57 -4.18
C GLU A 42 2.00 9.28 -3.28
N ILE A 43 0.85 8.67 -3.00
CA ILE A 43 -0.13 9.18 -2.03
C ILE A 43 0.44 9.11 -0.62
N SER A 44 0.98 7.94 -0.23
CA SER A 44 1.65 7.81 1.07
C SER A 44 2.91 8.67 1.18
N GLY A 45 3.64 8.83 0.07
CA GLY A 45 4.80 9.72 -0.04
C GLY A 45 4.46 11.18 0.26
N GLN A 46 3.32 11.69 -0.23
CA GLN A 46 2.88 13.07 0.04
C GLN A 46 2.64 13.32 1.54
N ILE A 47 2.03 12.35 2.23
CA ILE A 47 1.83 12.40 3.69
C ILE A 47 3.18 12.41 4.43
N PHE A 48 4.19 11.72 3.90
CA PHE A 48 5.52 11.78 4.47
C PHE A 48 6.17 13.15 4.27
N CYS A 49 6.28 13.58 3.00
CA CYS A 49 6.75 14.89 2.55
C CYS A 49 6.43 15.07 1.05
N GLU A 50 5.43 15.86 0.71
CA GLU A 50 5.05 16.12 -0.68
C GLU A 50 6.14 16.81 -1.50
N ARG A 51 6.88 17.79 -0.93
CA ARG A 51 8.04 18.37 -1.61
C ARG A 51 9.11 17.33 -1.97
N GLN A 52 9.25 16.26 -1.18
CA GLN A 52 10.16 15.16 -1.54
C GLN A 52 9.66 14.39 -2.76
N VAL A 53 8.34 14.16 -2.87
CA VAL A 53 7.71 13.55 -4.05
C VAL A 53 7.99 14.42 -5.27
N GLU A 54 7.79 15.73 -5.18
CA GLU A 54 8.08 16.67 -6.26
C GLU A 54 9.55 16.63 -6.70
N LEU A 55 10.48 16.69 -5.75
CA LEU A 55 11.91 16.69 -6.05
C LEU A 55 12.38 15.38 -6.70
N LYS A 56 11.73 14.24 -6.42
CA LYS A 56 11.99 12.99 -7.15
C LYS A 56 11.71 13.13 -8.65
N TYR A 57 10.66 13.87 -9.02
CA TYR A 57 10.31 14.10 -10.42
C TYR A 57 11.22 15.12 -11.10
N ILE A 58 11.65 16.15 -10.36
CA ILE A 58 12.50 17.21 -10.89
C ILE A 58 13.96 16.74 -11.02
N LEU A 59 14.47 16.01 -10.03
CA LEU A 59 15.90 15.68 -9.90
C LEU A 59 16.23 14.20 -10.15
N GLY A 60 15.20 13.35 -10.28
CA GLY A 60 15.35 11.90 -10.36
C GLY A 60 15.29 11.21 -8.99
N GLU A 61 15.00 9.90 -9.02
CA GLU A 61 14.96 9.07 -7.82
C GLU A 61 16.38 8.71 -7.35
N VAL A 62 16.65 8.94 -6.06
CA VAL A 62 17.92 8.55 -5.43
C VAL A 62 17.72 7.20 -4.74
N GLU A 63 18.36 6.17 -5.28
CA GLU A 63 18.38 4.85 -4.67
C GLU A 63 19.19 4.86 -3.36
N THR A 64 18.73 4.12 -2.36
CA THR A 64 19.40 4.01 -1.06
C THR A 64 19.50 2.55 -0.65
N GLU A 65 20.50 2.23 0.16
CA GLU A 65 20.67 0.89 0.73
C GLU A 65 19.40 0.38 1.43
N GLN A 66 18.68 1.26 2.15
CA GLN A 66 17.43 0.88 2.81
C GLN A 66 16.32 0.51 1.82
N LEU A 67 16.24 1.20 0.66
CA LEU A 67 15.27 0.86 -0.39
C LEU A 67 15.61 -0.48 -1.04
N ILE A 68 16.90 -0.73 -1.30
CA ILE A 68 17.39 -1.99 -1.89
C ILE A 68 17.09 -3.15 -0.95
N VAL A 69 17.53 -3.08 0.31
CA VAL A 69 17.32 -4.14 1.32
C VAL A 69 15.83 -4.37 1.57
N GLY A 70 15.03 -3.31 1.58
CA GLY A 70 13.58 -3.41 1.65
C GLY A 70 13.02 -4.24 0.49
N GLY A 71 13.37 -3.87 -0.75
CA GLY A 71 12.93 -4.58 -1.96
C GLY A 71 13.29 -6.06 -1.96
N GLU A 72 14.54 -6.40 -1.65
CA GLU A 72 15.00 -7.79 -1.53
C GLU A 72 14.20 -8.57 -0.47
N SER A 73 13.85 -7.91 0.64
CA SER A 73 13.06 -8.53 1.70
C SER A 73 11.62 -8.81 1.27
N HIS A 74 10.99 -7.95 0.47
CA HIS A 74 9.66 -8.22 -0.11
C HIS A 74 9.69 -9.40 -1.08
N GLU A 75 10.72 -9.48 -1.93
CA GLU A 75 10.89 -10.62 -2.85
C GLU A 75 11.04 -11.94 -2.10
N GLU A 76 11.82 -11.97 -1.01
CA GLU A 76 11.97 -13.19 -0.21
C GLU A 76 10.65 -13.60 0.47
N VAL A 77 9.84 -12.65 0.92
CA VAL A 77 8.50 -12.92 1.49
C VAL A 77 7.51 -13.48 0.46
N ALA A 78 7.74 -13.24 -0.83
CA ALA A 78 6.89 -13.74 -1.92
C ALA A 78 7.44 -15.04 -2.58
N LYS A 79 8.66 -15.47 -2.24
CA LYS A 79 9.40 -16.52 -2.95
C LYS A 79 8.73 -17.88 -3.00
N ASP A 80 8.04 -18.27 -1.93
CA ASP A 80 7.34 -19.56 -1.84
C ASP A 80 5.91 -19.51 -2.42
N SER A 81 5.52 -18.39 -3.07
CA SER A 81 4.20 -18.25 -3.67
C SER A 81 4.13 -18.84 -5.08
N GLU A 82 2.95 -19.36 -5.44
CA GLU A 82 2.68 -19.85 -6.78
C GLU A 82 2.36 -18.67 -7.72
N LYS A 83 3.17 -18.52 -8.77
CA LYS A 83 2.89 -17.53 -9.81
C LYS A 83 1.79 -18.03 -10.74
N ILE A 84 0.67 -17.32 -10.77
CA ILE A 84 -0.47 -17.60 -11.64
C ILE A 84 -0.74 -16.43 -12.59
N SER A 85 -1.54 -16.67 -13.63
CA SER A 85 -1.95 -15.58 -14.54
C SER A 85 -2.87 -14.57 -13.82
N PRO A 86 -2.89 -13.28 -14.22
CA PRO A 86 -3.83 -12.31 -13.65
C PRO A 86 -5.28 -12.77 -13.73
N ARG A 87 -5.69 -13.34 -14.87
CA ARG A 87 -7.04 -13.86 -15.08
C ARG A 87 -7.40 -14.98 -14.09
N GLU A 88 -6.49 -15.93 -13.90
CA GLU A 88 -6.67 -17.02 -12.94
C GLU A 88 -6.72 -16.49 -11.49
N GLY A 89 -5.89 -15.50 -11.15
CA GLY A 89 -5.93 -14.84 -9.85
C GLY A 89 -7.28 -14.20 -9.57
N TRP A 90 -7.83 -13.47 -10.55
CA TRP A 90 -9.18 -12.91 -10.47
C TRP A 90 -10.24 -14.00 -10.32
N GLU A 91 -10.15 -15.11 -11.02
CA GLU A 91 -11.08 -16.22 -10.83
C GLU A 91 -10.98 -16.82 -9.41
N LYS A 92 -9.77 -17.07 -8.90
CA LYS A 92 -9.53 -17.64 -7.57
C LYS A 92 -10.03 -16.73 -6.45
N ILE A 93 -9.93 -15.40 -6.58
CA ILE A 93 -10.47 -14.45 -5.59
C ILE A 93 -11.96 -14.73 -5.28
N PHE A 94 -12.77 -15.07 -6.29
CA PHE A 94 -14.22 -15.25 -6.15
C PHE A 94 -14.67 -16.70 -5.94
N THR A 95 -13.85 -17.66 -6.40
CA THR A 95 -14.21 -19.08 -6.39
C THR A 95 -13.64 -19.84 -5.19
N SER A 96 -12.48 -19.42 -4.67
CA SER A 96 -11.85 -20.04 -3.51
C SER A 96 -12.53 -19.63 -2.19
N PRO A 97 -12.62 -20.52 -1.18
CA PRO A 97 -13.08 -20.15 0.15
C PRO A 97 -12.21 -19.07 0.78
N TYR A 98 -10.88 -19.22 0.65
CA TYR A 98 -9.86 -18.24 1.05
C TYR A 98 -8.82 -18.15 -0.04
N PHE A 99 -8.35 -16.95 -0.35
CA PHE A 99 -7.29 -16.74 -1.33
C PHE A 99 -6.41 -15.55 -0.94
N TRP A 100 -5.10 -15.80 -0.84
CA TRP A 100 -4.11 -14.75 -0.67
C TRP A 100 -3.63 -14.28 -2.03
N VAL A 101 -3.72 -12.98 -2.26
CA VAL A 101 -3.10 -12.31 -3.40
C VAL A 101 -1.87 -11.58 -2.89
N LEU A 102 -0.73 -11.78 -3.53
CA LEU A 102 0.55 -11.19 -3.14
C LEU A 102 1.11 -10.36 -4.29
N GLU A 103 1.70 -9.21 -3.98
CA GLU A 103 2.51 -8.39 -4.90
C GLU A 103 1.87 -8.19 -6.30
N SER A 104 0.53 -8.14 -6.34
CA SER A 104 -0.23 -8.13 -7.59
C SER A 104 -0.61 -6.72 -7.97
N LEU A 105 -0.38 -6.35 -9.22
CA LEU A 105 -0.70 -5.03 -9.74
C LEU A 105 -2.20 -4.91 -10.02
N PHE A 106 -2.79 -3.86 -9.48
CA PHE A 106 -4.18 -3.46 -9.70
C PHE A 106 -4.24 -2.03 -10.21
N PHE A 107 -5.33 -1.73 -10.92
CA PHE A 107 -5.65 -0.41 -11.43
C PHE A 107 -7.03 -0.01 -10.91
N ALA A 108 -7.19 1.21 -10.39
CA ALA A 108 -8.50 1.75 -10.01
C ALA A 108 -8.72 3.11 -10.67
N ASN A 109 -9.98 3.50 -10.78
CA ASN A 109 -10.38 4.86 -11.12
C ASN A 109 -11.04 5.48 -9.88
N TYR A 110 -10.61 6.68 -9.51
CA TYR A 110 -11.24 7.46 -8.46
C TYR A 110 -11.27 8.94 -8.87
N LYS A 111 -12.47 9.51 -8.98
CA LYS A 111 -12.71 10.90 -9.43
C LYS A 111 -11.98 11.23 -10.73
N ASP A 112 -12.17 10.36 -11.72
CA ASP A 112 -11.62 10.46 -13.07
C ASP A 112 -10.08 10.44 -13.13
N VAL A 113 -9.44 9.92 -12.08
CA VAL A 113 -7.98 9.72 -12.01
C VAL A 113 -7.68 8.25 -11.84
N HIS A 114 -6.74 7.75 -12.67
CA HIS A 114 -6.28 6.38 -12.56
C HIS A 114 -5.21 6.23 -11.49
N PHE A 115 -5.33 5.14 -10.74
CA PHE A 115 -4.37 4.73 -9.72
C PHE A 115 -3.81 3.37 -10.06
N ALA A 116 -2.51 3.20 -9.87
CA ALA A 116 -1.84 1.92 -9.92
C ALA A 116 -1.37 1.56 -8.51
N PHE A 117 -1.70 0.36 -8.04
CA PHE A 117 -1.34 -0.08 -6.70
C PHE A 117 -1.00 -1.56 -6.67
N LYS A 118 -0.09 -1.92 -5.76
CA LYS A 118 0.44 -3.27 -5.63
C LYS A 118 0.55 -3.55 -4.12
N PRO A 119 -0.52 -4.06 -3.49
CA PRO A 119 -0.46 -4.45 -2.09
C PRO A 119 0.53 -5.57 -1.90
N ASP A 120 1.24 -5.59 -0.76
CA ASP A 120 2.11 -6.72 -0.45
C ASP A 120 1.27 -8.00 -0.33
N ARG A 121 0.18 -7.94 0.46
CA ARG A 121 -0.80 -9.03 0.55
C ARG A 121 -2.23 -8.56 0.76
N VAL A 122 -3.17 -9.28 0.14
CA VAL A 122 -4.61 -9.18 0.40
C VAL A 122 -5.19 -10.58 0.62
N LEU A 123 -5.90 -10.78 1.73
CA LEU A 123 -6.72 -11.97 1.93
C LEU A 123 -8.14 -11.71 1.44
N PHE A 124 -8.62 -12.56 0.54
CA PHE A 124 -10.01 -12.62 0.14
C PHE A 124 -10.69 -13.86 0.74
N GLU A 125 -11.93 -13.68 1.22
CA GLU A 125 -12.83 -14.76 1.60
C GLU A 125 -14.06 -14.71 0.68
N LYS A 126 -14.15 -15.66 -0.26
CA LYS A 126 -15.25 -15.77 -1.25
C LYS A 126 -15.53 -14.44 -1.98
N GLY A 127 -14.49 -13.76 -2.45
CA GLY A 127 -14.58 -12.48 -3.17
C GLY A 127 -14.64 -11.23 -2.28
N VAL A 128 -14.68 -11.37 -0.95
CA VAL A 128 -14.68 -10.22 -0.03
C VAL A 128 -13.28 -10.03 0.56
N PRO A 129 -12.63 -8.86 0.37
CA PRO A 129 -11.35 -8.58 1.02
C PRO A 129 -11.53 -8.50 2.54
N LYS A 130 -10.70 -9.23 3.28
CA LYS A 130 -10.77 -9.34 4.75
C LYS A 130 -9.59 -8.70 5.45
N LEU A 131 -8.39 -8.82 4.89
CA LEU A 131 -7.18 -8.31 5.49
C LEU A 131 -6.22 -7.82 4.41
N LEU A 132 -5.85 -6.55 4.49
CA LEU A 132 -4.81 -5.92 3.69
C LEU A 132 -3.54 -5.79 4.54
N ILE A 133 -2.36 -6.09 3.97
CA ILE A 133 -1.11 -6.14 4.73
C ILE A 133 -0.02 -5.37 4.01
N GLU A 134 0.73 -4.59 4.80
CA GLU A 134 2.01 -3.99 4.41
C GLU A 134 3.11 -4.52 5.34
N PHE A 135 4.21 -5.01 4.79
CA PHE A 135 5.44 -5.32 5.48
C PHE A 135 6.36 -4.09 5.52
N LYS A 136 6.98 -3.86 6.67
CA LYS A 136 8.01 -2.84 6.84
C LYS A 136 9.22 -3.41 7.57
N PHE A 137 10.36 -3.36 6.91
CA PHE A 137 11.63 -3.81 7.46
C PHE A 137 12.38 -2.61 8.07
N SER A 138 12.63 -2.67 9.38
CA SER A 138 13.13 -1.52 10.14
C SER A 138 14.11 -1.93 11.24
N LYS A 139 15.07 -1.04 11.55
CA LYS A 139 15.90 -1.14 12.76
C LYS A 139 15.08 -0.89 14.04
N TYR A 140 13.93 -0.23 13.90
CA TYR A 140 13.02 0.12 14.99
C TYR A 140 11.71 -0.68 14.88
N TYR A 141 11.82 -2.00 14.88
CA TYR A 141 10.69 -2.91 14.68
C TYR A 141 9.64 -2.87 15.80
N ASN A 142 10.00 -2.34 16.96
CA ASN A 142 9.16 -2.22 18.15
C ASN A 142 8.44 -0.87 18.25
N ARG A 143 8.43 -0.06 17.19
CA ARG A 143 7.72 1.22 17.15
C ARG A 143 6.38 1.09 16.45
N GLU A 144 5.47 1.98 16.80
CA GLU A 144 4.20 2.10 16.08
C GLU A 144 4.43 2.50 14.61
N PRO A 145 3.52 2.10 13.71
CA PRO A 145 3.57 2.51 12.32
C PRO A 145 3.55 4.02 12.16
N PHE A 146 4.24 4.53 11.15
CA PHE A 146 4.10 5.92 10.76
C PHE A 146 2.78 6.14 10.04
N ARG A 147 2.19 7.32 10.21
CA ARG A 147 0.94 7.70 9.52
C ARG A 147 0.98 7.50 8.00
N SER A 148 2.12 7.73 7.36
CA SER A 148 2.25 7.50 5.91
C SER A 148 2.09 6.02 5.53
N GLN A 149 2.51 5.09 6.39
CA GLN A 149 2.36 3.65 6.18
C GLN A 149 0.89 3.24 6.30
N GLU A 150 0.17 3.81 7.27
CA GLU A 150 -1.28 3.59 7.36
C GLU A 150 -2.02 4.18 6.15
N VAL A 151 -1.67 5.38 5.69
CA VAL A 151 -2.34 6.01 4.53
C VAL A 151 -2.13 5.20 3.25
N GLN A 152 -0.99 4.51 3.10
CA GLN A 152 -0.77 3.59 1.98
C GLN A 152 -1.85 2.49 1.95
N LEU A 153 -2.04 1.79 3.06
CA LEU A 153 -3.03 0.72 3.20
C LEU A 153 -4.47 1.24 3.12
N LEU A 154 -4.75 2.38 3.74
CA LEU A 154 -6.06 3.02 3.64
C LEU A 154 -6.40 3.30 2.18
N SER A 155 -5.49 3.93 1.43
CA SER A 155 -5.70 4.27 0.01
C SER A 155 -5.93 3.02 -0.85
N GLU A 156 -5.19 1.94 -0.61
CA GLU A 156 -5.44 0.63 -1.24
C GLU A 156 -6.83 0.07 -0.90
N GLY A 157 -7.28 0.20 0.34
CA GLY A 157 -8.63 -0.15 0.75
C GLY A 157 -9.71 0.64 0.00
N LEU A 158 -9.50 1.94 -0.20
CA LEU A 158 -10.37 2.76 -1.05
C LEU A 158 -10.34 2.25 -2.49
N PHE A 159 -9.17 1.96 -3.06
CA PHE A 159 -9.10 1.48 -4.45
C PHE A 159 -9.76 0.12 -4.63
N LEU A 160 -9.67 -0.78 -3.66
CA LEU A 160 -10.46 -2.01 -3.64
C LEU A 160 -11.97 -1.71 -3.60
N ASN A 161 -12.41 -0.72 -2.81
CA ASN A 161 -13.80 -0.27 -2.79
C ASN A 161 -14.26 0.26 -4.16
N GLU A 162 -13.45 1.06 -4.84
CA GLU A 162 -13.72 1.59 -6.19
C GLU A 162 -13.73 0.50 -7.27
N LEU A 163 -13.03 -0.62 -7.04
CA LEU A 163 -13.17 -1.85 -7.84
C LEU A 163 -14.47 -2.60 -7.58
N GLY A 164 -15.33 -2.06 -6.72
CA GLY A 164 -16.62 -2.60 -6.33
C GLY A 164 -16.52 -3.79 -5.39
N PHE A 165 -15.40 -3.97 -4.68
CA PHE A 165 -15.35 -4.95 -3.59
C PHE A 165 -16.11 -4.40 -2.37
N ASN A 166 -16.79 -5.28 -1.63
CA ASN A 166 -17.32 -4.92 -0.32
C ASN A 166 -16.15 -4.81 0.67
N THR A 167 -15.92 -3.61 1.20
CA THR A 167 -14.85 -3.30 2.16
C THR A 167 -15.36 -3.03 3.57
N ASP A 168 -16.65 -3.27 3.88
CA ASP A 168 -17.27 -2.95 5.17
C ASP A 168 -16.61 -3.73 6.33
N SER A 169 -16.12 -4.93 6.04
CA SER A 169 -15.40 -5.79 6.99
C SER A 169 -13.89 -5.79 6.77
N LEU A 170 -13.36 -4.86 5.97
CA LEU A 170 -11.94 -4.84 5.65
C LEU A 170 -11.15 -4.38 6.89
N LEU A 171 -10.10 -5.13 7.20
CA LEU A 171 -9.08 -4.73 8.15
C LEU A 171 -7.77 -4.49 7.40
N TYR A 172 -6.91 -3.67 7.98
CA TYR A 172 -5.54 -3.51 7.49
C TYR A 172 -4.54 -3.73 8.60
N ALA A 173 -3.37 -4.27 8.24
CA ALA A 173 -2.29 -4.53 9.17
C ALA A 173 -0.96 -4.03 8.63
N VAL A 174 -0.24 -3.29 9.46
CA VAL A 174 1.18 -3.00 9.24
C VAL A 174 1.99 -4.01 10.04
N ILE A 175 2.74 -4.86 9.35
CA ILE A 175 3.67 -5.82 9.95
C ILE A 175 5.07 -5.21 9.90
N ILE A 176 5.64 -4.94 11.06
CA ILE A 176 6.99 -4.38 11.17
C ILE A 176 7.93 -5.49 11.63
N ALA A 177 8.93 -5.77 10.79
CA ALA A 177 9.93 -6.80 11.03
C ALA A 177 11.34 -6.19 11.07
N PRO A 178 12.32 -6.86 11.72
CA PRO A 178 13.72 -6.43 11.69
C PRO A 178 14.31 -6.43 10.26
N LEU A 179 15.29 -5.57 9.98
CA LEU A 179 16.02 -5.58 8.69
C LEU A 179 16.81 -6.86 8.44
N LYS A 180 17.32 -7.47 9.51
CA LYS A 180 18.02 -8.75 9.47
C LYS A 180 17.19 -9.75 10.25
N ILE A 181 16.41 -10.53 9.54
CA ILE A 181 15.70 -11.65 10.12
C ILE A 181 16.66 -12.83 10.05
N GLU A 182 17.10 -13.32 11.19
CA GLU A 182 17.98 -14.49 11.26
C GLU A 182 17.25 -15.69 10.66
N LYS A 183 17.54 -16.00 9.39
CA LYS A 183 17.25 -17.23 8.62
C LYS A 183 16.06 -18.09 9.07
N ASN A 184 14.91 -17.48 9.35
CA ASN A 184 13.67 -18.19 9.59
C ASN A 184 12.55 -17.58 8.73
N ILE A 185 12.82 -17.54 7.42
CA ILE A 185 11.98 -17.00 6.34
C ILE A 185 10.56 -17.60 6.37
N ARG A 186 10.39 -18.85 6.85
CA ARG A 186 9.09 -19.49 7.02
C ARG A 186 8.13 -18.70 7.93
N LEU A 187 8.65 -18.01 8.94
CA LEU A 187 7.79 -17.26 9.86
C LEU A 187 7.14 -16.05 9.18
N LEU A 188 7.85 -15.34 8.29
CA LEU A 188 7.28 -14.18 7.60
C LEU A 188 6.10 -14.55 6.67
N THR A 189 6.18 -15.72 6.03
CA THR A 189 5.10 -16.20 5.17
C THR A 189 3.88 -16.64 5.98
N GLU A 190 4.09 -17.13 7.22
CA GLU A 190 3.06 -17.60 8.15
C GLU A 190 2.42 -16.49 9.00
N ILE A 191 3.15 -15.41 9.33
CA ILE A 191 2.67 -14.31 10.18
C ILE A 191 1.33 -13.73 9.71
N PRO A 192 1.09 -13.46 8.42
CA PRO A 192 -0.23 -13.03 7.93
C PRO A 192 -1.39 -13.95 8.32
N GLY A 193 -1.18 -15.26 8.24
CA GLY A 193 -2.16 -16.27 8.66
C GLY A 193 -2.36 -16.28 10.17
N TYR A 194 -1.27 -16.16 10.94
CA TYR A 194 -1.32 -16.02 12.40
C TYR A 194 -2.13 -14.79 12.82
N VAL A 195 -1.83 -13.63 12.23
CA VAL A 195 -2.50 -12.35 12.51
C VAL A 195 -3.99 -12.48 12.20
N TYR A 196 -4.37 -12.98 11.02
CA TYR A 196 -5.77 -13.18 10.66
C TYR A 196 -6.50 -14.12 11.63
N LYS A 197 -5.88 -15.24 12.01
CA LYS A 197 -6.47 -16.20 12.97
C LYS A 197 -6.65 -15.58 14.36
N LYS A 198 -5.70 -14.77 14.82
CA LYS A 198 -5.83 -14.06 16.11
C LYS A 198 -6.97 -13.05 16.07
N ILE A 199 -7.02 -12.23 15.03
CA ILE A 199 -8.08 -11.22 14.84
C ILE A 199 -9.47 -11.87 14.81
N LYS A 200 -9.65 -12.95 14.04
CA LYS A 200 -10.96 -13.62 13.90
C LYS A 200 -11.54 -14.11 15.23
N ASN A 201 -10.67 -14.42 16.20
CA ASN A 201 -11.04 -14.86 17.54
C ASN A 201 -10.99 -13.74 18.58
N TYR A 202 -10.61 -12.53 18.18
CA TYR A 202 -10.41 -11.41 19.07
C TYR A 202 -11.75 -10.75 19.41
N LYS A 203 -12.07 -10.67 20.71
CA LYS A 203 -13.34 -10.10 21.20
C LYS A 203 -13.26 -8.60 21.52
N ARG A 204 -12.07 -8.00 21.55
CA ARG A 204 -11.89 -6.56 21.80
C ARG A 204 -11.90 -5.80 20.47
N GLY A 205 -12.24 -4.51 20.51
CA GLY A 205 -12.29 -3.64 19.34
C GLY A 205 -10.90 -3.25 18.81
N PHE A 206 -10.88 -2.51 17.71
CA PHE A 206 -9.67 -1.95 17.08
C PHE A 206 -9.37 -0.54 17.62
N PRO A 207 -8.11 -0.07 17.59
CA PRO A 207 -6.90 -0.75 17.10
C PRO A 207 -6.42 -1.89 18.00
N THR A 208 -5.63 -2.82 17.46
CA THR A 208 -5.02 -3.93 18.20
C THR A 208 -3.60 -4.19 17.71
N SER A 209 -2.68 -4.49 18.62
CA SER A 209 -1.32 -4.90 18.26
C SER A 209 -0.96 -6.28 18.78
N PHE A 210 -0.10 -6.97 18.03
CA PHE A 210 0.55 -8.23 18.41
C PHE A 210 2.04 -8.00 18.36
N ASN A 211 2.68 -7.89 19.52
CA ASN A 211 4.11 -7.59 19.63
C ASN A 211 4.89 -8.89 19.86
N ASP A 212 6.12 -8.92 19.36
CA ASP A 212 7.04 -10.05 19.49
C ASP A 212 6.39 -11.39 19.16
N ILE A 213 5.79 -11.45 17.95
CA ILE A 213 5.07 -12.63 17.48
C ILE A 213 6.03 -13.82 17.48
N GLU A 214 5.79 -14.76 18.39
CA GLU A 214 6.59 -15.99 18.53
C GLU A 214 8.08 -15.75 18.82
N GLY A 215 8.43 -14.66 19.52
CA GLY A 215 9.82 -14.37 19.89
C GLY A 215 10.68 -13.88 18.73
N THR A 216 10.05 -13.46 17.62
CA THR A 216 10.73 -13.11 16.37
C THR A 216 11.07 -11.62 16.25
N ASN A 217 10.76 -10.81 17.27
CA ASN A 217 10.85 -9.35 17.18
C ASN A 217 9.98 -8.75 16.05
N VAL A 218 8.97 -9.48 15.57
CA VAL A 218 7.98 -8.96 14.63
C VAL A 218 6.77 -8.43 15.39
N SER A 219 6.31 -7.25 15.00
CA SER A 219 5.08 -6.65 15.53
C SER A 219 4.05 -6.45 14.42
N ALA A 220 2.79 -6.74 14.69
CA ALA A 220 1.68 -6.46 13.77
C ALA A 220 0.70 -5.50 14.41
N TYR A 221 0.36 -4.43 13.70
CA TYR A 221 -0.58 -3.40 14.14
C TYR A 221 -1.80 -3.43 13.23
N VAL A 222 -2.96 -3.71 13.79
CA VAL A 222 -4.20 -4.01 13.08
C VAL A 222 -5.26 -2.96 13.39
N TYR A 223 -5.90 -2.50 12.34
CA TYR A 223 -6.89 -1.43 12.37
C TYR A 223 -8.11 -1.80 11.53
N GLN A 224 -9.22 -1.13 11.81
CA GLN A 224 -10.41 -1.19 10.96
C GLN A 224 -10.26 -0.23 9.79
N PHE A 225 -10.64 -0.65 8.59
CA PHE A 225 -10.68 0.23 7.43
C PHE A 225 -11.79 1.27 7.58
N GLU A 226 -11.46 2.54 7.35
CA GLU A 226 -12.39 3.67 7.43
C GLU A 226 -12.44 4.42 6.10
N LEU A 227 -13.52 4.21 5.34
CA LEU A 227 -13.68 4.73 3.98
C LEU A 227 -13.65 6.27 3.93
N ASP A 228 -14.38 6.94 4.82
CA ASP A 228 -14.53 8.40 4.77
C ASP A 228 -13.24 9.15 5.12
N ILE A 229 -12.49 8.65 6.11
CA ILE A 229 -11.17 9.20 6.45
C ILE A 229 -10.21 9.00 5.27
N THR A 230 -10.29 7.85 4.61
CA THR A 230 -9.46 7.54 3.45
C THR A 230 -9.73 8.48 2.29
N LYS A 231 -11.00 8.70 1.94
CA LYS A 231 -11.40 9.63 0.88
C LYS A 231 -10.83 11.03 1.11
N LYS A 232 -10.87 11.54 2.35
CA LYS A 232 -10.27 12.84 2.70
C LYS A 232 -8.76 12.90 2.41
N ASN A 233 -8.02 11.84 2.75
CA ASN A 233 -6.57 11.80 2.51
C ASN A 233 -6.24 11.76 1.01
N VAL A 234 -6.96 10.93 0.25
CA VAL A 234 -6.75 10.78 -1.20
C VAL A 234 -7.20 12.04 -1.95
N ASP A 235 -8.30 12.67 -1.53
CA ASP A 235 -8.78 13.94 -2.09
C ASP A 235 -7.76 15.06 -1.89
N TRP A 236 -7.20 15.21 -0.68
CA TRP A 236 -6.14 16.20 -0.42
C TRP A 236 -4.91 15.96 -1.30
N ALA A 237 -4.50 14.69 -1.47
CA ALA A 237 -3.37 14.34 -2.32
C ALA A 237 -3.68 14.60 -3.81
N LEU A 238 -4.91 14.36 -4.26
CA LEU A 238 -5.32 14.60 -5.65
C LEU A 238 -5.21 16.07 -6.05
N GLN A 239 -5.49 17.01 -5.15
CA GLN A 239 -5.35 18.44 -5.43
C GLN A 239 -3.94 18.80 -5.92
N TYR A 240 -2.89 18.18 -5.35
CA TYR A 240 -1.51 18.39 -5.79
C TYR A 240 -1.28 17.87 -7.23
N TRP A 241 -1.76 16.67 -7.52
CA TRP A 241 -1.62 16.04 -8.84
C TRP A 241 -2.45 16.71 -9.94
N LYS A 242 -3.56 17.34 -9.57
CA LYS A 242 -4.40 18.14 -10.48
C LYS A 242 -3.91 19.59 -10.63
N GLU A 243 -2.77 19.94 -10.03
CA GLU A 243 -2.20 21.29 -10.05
C GLU A 243 -3.13 22.35 -9.41
N GLU A 244 -4.02 21.92 -8.51
CA GLU A 244 -4.92 22.81 -7.76
C GLU A 244 -4.22 23.46 -6.55
N ARG A 245 -3.05 22.94 -6.17
CA ARG A 245 -2.16 23.49 -5.14
C ARG A 245 -0.70 23.12 -5.40
N GLU A 246 0.20 23.89 -4.80
CA GLU A 246 1.64 23.63 -4.79
C GLU A 246 2.05 22.58 -3.77
N ALA A 247 3.28 22.05 -3.92
CA ALA A 247 3.85 21.09 -3.00
C ALA A 247 4.06 21.66 -1.59
N GLU A 248 3.57 20.95 -0.57
CA GLU A 248 3.76 21.30 0.83
C GLU A 248 5.07 20.72 1.39
N LEU A 249 5.76 21.53 2.18
CA LEU A 249 6.87 21.06 3.01
C LEU A 249 6.32 20.26 4.20
N THR A 250 6.90 19.09 4.47
CA THR A 250 6.63 18.36 5.72
C THR A 250 6.86 19.30 6.91
N LYS A 251 6.11 19.19 8.03
CA LYS A 251 6.36 20.02 9.22
C LYS A 251 7.49 19.45 10.10
N ASN A 252 7.77 18.15 10.00
CA ASN A 252 8.77 17.48 10.83
C ASN A 252 10.20 17.80 10.35
N ILE A 253 10.97 18.53 11.17
CA ILE A 253 12.35 18.93 10.83
C ILE A 253 13.30 17.72 10.80
N ASN A 254 13.09 16.73 11.66
CA ASN A 254 13.95 15.54 11.72
C ASN A 254 13.90 14.74 10.42
N LYS A 255 12.73 14.66 9.76
CA LYS A 255 12.61 14.04 8.42
C LYS A 255 13.51 14.71 7.37
N CYS A 256 13.77 16.01 7.51
CA CYS A 256 14.59 16.74 6.55
C CYS A 256 16.10 16.59 6.78
N ARG A 257 16.52 16.27 8.01
CA ARG A 257 17.94 16.02 8.31
C ARG A 257 18.50 14.80 7.58
N SER A 258 17.66 13.79 7.34
CA SER A 258 18.01 12.56 6.62
C SER A 258 17.46 12.52 5.18
N CYS A 259 17.01 13.64 4.63
CA CYS A 259 16.41 13.68 3.30
C CYS A 259 17.48 13.79 2.22
N ASN A 260 17.49 12.85 1.27
CA ASN A 260 18.45 12.84 0.15
C ASN A 260 18.37 14.07 -0.76
N TYR A 261 17.26 14.81 -0.70
CA TYR A 261 17.02 16.00 -1.51
C TYR A 261 17.27 17.32 -0.76
N ILE A 262 17.76 17.27 0.49
CA ILE A 262 17.90 18.48 1.32
C ILE A 262 18.81 19.53 0.68
N SER A 263 19.82 19.12 -0.09
CA SER A 263 20.75 20.03 -0.78
C SER A 263 20.06 20.98 -1.76
N SER A 264 18.94 20.55 -2.34
CA SER A 264 18.13 21.27 -3.35
C SER A 264 16.76 21.68 -2.82
N CYS A 265 16.49 21.49 -1.53
CA CYS A 265 15.22 21.84 -0.89
C CYS A 265 15.32 23.18 -0.16
N GLU A 266 14.24 23.96 -0.17
CA GLU A 266 14.14 25.27 0.49
C GLU A 266 14.41 25.18 2.00
N ARG A 267 14.15 24.01 2.61
CA ARG A 267 14.42 23.76 4.03
C ARG A 267 15.88 23.77 4.42
N LYS A 268 16.81 23.69 3.46
CA LYS A 268 18.26 23.76 3.73
C LYS A 268 18.63 24.99 4.56
N LYS A 269 18.06 26.14 4.22
CA LYS A 269 18.33 27.44 4.88
C LYS A 269 17.87 27.46 6.34
N ILE A 270 16.83 26.71 6.68
CA ILE A 270 16.27 26.67 8.05
C ILE A 270 17.11 25.74 8.92
N ILE A 271 17.57 24.60 8.38
CA ILE A 271 18.38 23.64 9.13
C ILE A 271 19.76 24.22 9.45
N SER A 272 20.39 24.93 8.51
CA SER A 272 21.71 25.55 8.72
C SER A 272 21.74 26.64 9.80
N ILE A 273 20.58 27.16 10.23
CA ILE A 273 20.47 28.16 11.30
C ILE A 273 20.31 27.49 12.68
N GLN A 274 19.92 26.22 12.72
CA GLN A 274 19.61 25.47 13.95
C GLN A 274 20.68 24.41 14.32
N SER A 275 21.69 24.24 13.48
CA SER A 275 22.86 23.40 13.70
C SER A 275 24.04 24.23 14.16
#